data_AF-A0A1V2I587-F1
#
_entry.id   AF-A0A1V2I587-F1
#
_cell.length_a   1.000
_cell.length_b   1.000
_cell.length_c   1.000
_cell.angle_alpha   90.00
_cell.angle_beta   90.00
_cell.angle_gamma   90.00
#
_symmetry.space_group_name_H-M   'P 1'
#
loop_
_entity.id
_entity.type
_entity.pdbx_description
1 polymer ?
#
loop_
_entity_poly.entity_id
_entity_poly.type
_entity_poly.pdbx_seq_one_letter_code
_entity_poly.pdbx_strand_id
1 'polypeptide(L)'
;METLTSEKTLTGERIFTSSDLPSLSLPDADGLVTCRWFQDPTPGKPAWRAPNQTFRPGWTAEAAVDDDESLGQRGPGQVAFVVVDRSWLVREGMDRVRTRAVDAVVLHAKSSPPGRTALALAFSAYLRNRQHRMGLGADVVTAAVRPELAGAPGLFRVPHFVTVSDGTGTVADTTIWQVMSGPRYDAWLGGAPRPDHTAIETALPGLLRLRHLWRTGRLDRTRADTLAAVLDGGELTAQKIFRYPRVILPVATRALRGSL
;
A
#
# COMPACT_ATOMS: atom_id res chain seq x y z
N MET A 1 36.93 -8.16 -7.02
CA MET A 1 35.82 -7.28 -7.44
C MET A 1 34.55 -8.07 -7.10
N GLU A 2 34.04 -7.85 -5.89
CA GLU A 2 33.02 -8.70 -5.28
C GLU A 2 31.66 -8.51 -5.95
N THR A 3 31.04 -9.65 -6.24
CA THR A 3 29.74 -9.80 -6.88
C THR A 3 28.66 -9.19 -5.98
N LEU A 4 28.02 -8.12 -6.47
CA LEU A 4 26.75 -7.64 -5.91
C LEU A 4 25.77 -8.80 -5.93
N THR A 5 25.44 -9.34 -4.76
CA THR A 5 24.37 -10.32 -4.60
C THR A 5 23.09 -9.70 -5.12
N SER A 6 22.68 -10.07 -6.34
CA SER A 6 21.41 -9.66 -6.92
C SER A 6 20.30 -10.18 -6.01
N GLU A 7 19.68 -9.28 -5.25
CA GLU A 7 18.47 -9.61 -4.50
C GLU A 7 17.43 -10.10 -5.50
N LYS A 8 16.94 -11.32 -5.26
CA LYS A 8 15.93 -11.92 -6.14
C LYS A 8 14.61 -11.17 -5.96
N THR A 9 14.22 -10.39 -6.94
CA THR A 9 12.87 -9.80 -6.97
C THR A 9 11.85 -10.90 -7.22
N LEU A 10 10.77 -10.94 -6.44
CA LEU A 10 9.67 -11.88 -6.66
C LEU A 10 8.84 -11.43 -7.86
N THR A 11 8.20 -12.38 -8.53
CA THR A 11 7.28 -12.08 -9.64
C THR A 11 6.16 -11.16 -9.16
N GLY A 12 5.98 -10.02 -9.86
CA GLY A 12 4.97 -9.01 -9.52
C GLY A 12 5.33 -8.11 -8.34
N GLU A 13 6.58 -8.15 -7.84
CA GLU A 13 7.04 -7.22 -6.80
C GLU A 13 7.56 -5.89 -7.36
N ARG A 14 6.81 -4.82 -7.08
CA ARG A 14 7.25 -3.46 -7.35
C ARG A 14 8.21 -2.92 -6.28
N ILE A 15 9.40 -2.51 -6.73
CA ILE A 15 10.36 -1.74 -5.92
C ILE A 15 10.21 -0.24 -6.25
N PHE A 16 10.05 0.58 -5.22
CA PHE A 16 10.01 2.04 -5.37
C PHE A 16 11.42 2.63 -5.32
N THR A 17 11.76 3.45 -6.31
CA THR A 17 13.08 4.08 -6.44
C THR A 17 13.01 5.59 -6.20
N SER A 18 14.14 6.29 -6.13
CA SER A 18 14.15 7.76 -6.03
C SER A 18 13.43 8.44 -7.20
N SER A 19 13.52 7.89 -8.42
CA SER A 19 12.79 8.38 -9.61
C SER A 19 11.27 8.20 -9.49
N ASP A 20 10.79 7.34 -8.59
CA ASP A 20 9.37 7.22 -8.29
C ASP A 20 8.87 8.30 -7.34
N LEU A 21 9.73 9.06 -6.68
CA LEU A 21 9.30 9.97 -5.63
C LEU A 21 9.03 11.37 -6.20
N PRO A 22 7.82 11.94 -6.00
CA PRO A 22 7.59 13.33 -6.35
C PRO A 22 8.46 14.24 -5.47
N SER A 23 9.00 15.31 -6.05
CA SER A 23 9.62 16.38 -5.27
C SER A 23 8.53 17.14 -4.52
N LEU A 24 8.62 17.17 -3.19
CA LEU A 24 7.66 17.83 -2.32
C LEU A 24 8.36 18.82 -1.40
N SER A 25 7.96 20.08 -1.47
CA SER A 25 8.28 21.10 -0.47
C SER A 25 7.11 21.21 0.49
N LEU A 26 7.23 20.62 1.68
CA LEU A 26 6.16 20.57 2.68
C LEU A 26 6.42 21.58 3.80
N PRO A 27 5.38 22.27 4.31
CA PRO A 27 5.53 23.16 5.46
C PRO A 27 5.76 22.35 6.74
N ASP A 28 6.29 23.02 7.78
CA ASP A 28 6.54 22.43 9.10
C ASP A 28 5.24 22.29 9.93
N ALA A 29 4.24 21.61 9.38
CA ALA A 29 2.89 21.48 9.93
C ALA A 29 2.24 20.14 9.56
N ASP A 30 1.30 19.68 10.38
CA ASP A 30 0.41 18.59 9.99
C ASP A 30 -0.54 19.05 8.87
N GLY A 31 -0.90 18.14 7.97
CA GLY A 31 -1.82 18.49 6.89
C GLY A 31 -2.06 17.42 5.85
N LEU A 32 -2.88 17.77 4.87
CA LEU A 32 -3.26 16.91 3.77
C LEU A 32 -2.48 17.30 2.53
N VAL A 33 -1.81 16.32 1.94
CA VAL A 33 -1.34 16.42 0.54
C VAL A 33 -2.46 15.86 -0.33
N THR A 34 -3.12 16.71 -1.11
CA THR A 34 -4.14 16.29 -2.07
C THR A 34 -3.52 16.15 -3.44
N CYS A 35 -3.83 15.06 -4.13
CA CYS A 35 -3.36 14.82 -5.49
C CYS A 35 -4.52 14.67 -6.45
N ARG A 36 -4.38 15.28 -7.63
CA ARG A 36 -5.19 15.05 -8.81
C ARG A 36 -4.27 14.64 -9.94
N TRP A 37 -4.43 13.45 -10.49
CA TRP A 37 -3.66 13.02 -11.65
C TRP A 37 -4.38 13.46 -12.91
N PHE A 38 -3.67 14.11 -13.82
CA PHE A 38 -4.19 14.33 -15.15
C PHE A 38 -4.23 12.97 -15.86
N GLN A 39 -5.37 12.65 -16.45
CA GLN A 39 -5.44 11.48 -17.31
C GLN A 39 -4.59 11.78 -18.54
N ASP A 40 -3.70 10.85 -18.87
CA ASP A 40 -3.03 10.88 -20.15
C ASP A 40 -4.12 10.72 -21.24
N PRO A 41 -4.27 11.65 -22.19
CA PRO A 41 -5.30 11.58 -23.22
C PRO A 41 -4.89 10.52 -24.26
N THR A 42 -4.84 9.25 -23.88
CA THR A 42 -4.69 8.17 -24.86
C THR A 42 -6.05 8.02 -25.58
N PRO A 43 -6.11 8.24 -26.91
CA PRO A 43 -7.37 8.07 -27.64
C PRO A 43 -7.89 6.64 -27.47
N GLY A 44 -9.15 6.49 -27.05
CA GLY A 44 -9.84 5.20 -27.01
C GLY A 44 -9.85 4.45 -25.67
N LYS A 45 -9.19 4.91 -24.61
CA LYS A 45 -9.39 4.36 -23.26
C LYS A 45 -10.50 5.16 -22.54
N PRO A 46 -11.57 4.50 -22.05
CA PRO A 46 -12.62 5.21 -21.33
C PRO A 46 -12.04 5.88 -20.10
N ALA A 47 -12.40 7.15 -19.90
CA ALA A 47 -12.06 7.89 -18.69
C ALA A 47 -12.50 7.07 -17.47
N TRP A 48 -11.60 6.90 -16.52
CA TRP A 48 -11.69 6.06 -15.31
C TRP A 48 -12.87 6.35 -14.37
N ARG A 49 -13.74 7.30 -14.75
CA ARG A 49 -14.97 7.65 -14.05
C ARG A 49 -16.17 7.58 -15.00
N ALA A 50 -16.53 6.35 -15.41
CA ALA A 50 -17.90 6.09 -15.86
C ALA A 50 -18.77 5.84 -14.60
N PRO A 51 -19.87 6.58 -14.38
CA PRO A 51 -20.65 6.52 -13.14
C PRO A 51 -21.41 5.20 -12.89
N ASN A 52 -21.47 4.29 -13.86
CA ASN A 52 -22.44 3.20 -13.90
C ASN A 52 -21.82 1.81 -14.11
N GLN A 53 -20.63 1.51 -13.56
CA GLN A 53 -20.21 0.11 -13.47
C GLN A 53 -20.85 -0.55 -12.25
N THR A 54 -22.00 -1.17 -12.51
CA THR A 54 -22.65 -2.11 -11.60
C THR A 54 -21.64 -3.19 -11.21
N PHE A 55 -21.43 -3.36 -9.91
CA PHE A 55 -20.62 -4.44 -9.33
C PHE A 55 -21.03 -5.79 -9.94
N ARG A 56 -20.11 -6.42 -10.69
CA ARG A 56 -20.19 -7.83 -11.03
C ARG A 56 -19.21 -8.58 -10.12
N PRO A 57 -19.67 -9.48 -9.25
CA PRO A 57 -18.76 -10.32 -8.48
C PRO A 57 -18.03 -11.27 -9.44
N GLY A 58 -16.73 -11.03 -9.66
CA GLY A 58 -15.87 -11.83 -10.53
C GLY A 58 -15.40 -13.13 -9.87
N TRP A 59 -16.33 -14.00 -9.46
CA TRP A 59 -15.99 -15.34 -8.97
C TRP A 59 -15.95 -16.41 -10.08
N THR A 60 -16.02 -16.00 -11.34
CA THR A 60 -15.88 -16.91 -12.49
C THR A 60 -15.06 -16.25 -13.59
N ALA A 61 -13.75 -16.49 -13.53
CA ALA A 61 -12.79 -16.57 -14.63
C ALA A 61 -11.44 -16.09 -14.11
N GLU A 62 -10.46 -16.98 -14.13
CA GLU A 62 -9.04 -16.68 -14.15
C GLU A 62 -8.76 -15.81 -15.38
N ALA A 63 -9.01 -14.52 -15.27
CA ALA A 63 -8.49 -13.56 -16.22
C ALA A 63 -6.98 -13.51 -15.95
N ALA A 64 -6.21 -14.08 -16.87
CA ALA A 64 -4.77 -13.96 -16.93
C ALA A 64 -4.37 -12.54 -16.52
N VAL A 65 -3.70 -12.43 -15.38
CA VAL A 65 -3.15 -11.19 -14.89
C VAL A 65 -2.03 -10.87 -15.86
N ASP A 66 -2.27 -9.92 -16.75
CA ASP A 66 -1.20 -9.35 -17.56
C ASP A 66 -0.22 -8.71 -16.56
N ASP A 67 0.92 -9.38 -16.35
CA ASP A 67 1.98 -9.05 -15.39
C ASP A 67 2.76 -7.79 -15.78
N ASP A 68 2.22 -6.99 -16.69
CA ASP A 68 2.75 -5.68 -16.99
C ASP A 68 2.39 -4.71 -15.86
N GLU A 69 3.15 -4.80 -14.77
CA GLU A 69 3.29 -3.76 -13.76
C GLU A 69 3.98 -2.50 -14.31
N SER A 70 4.08 -2.33 -15.64
CA SER A 70 4.36 -1.03 -16.22
C SER A 70 3.25 -0.08 -15.80
N LEU A 71 3.59 0.81 -14.88
CA LEU A 71 2.82 2.02 -14.71
C LEU A 71 2.72 2.66 -16.09
N GLY A 72 1.50 2.80 -16.60
CA GLY A 72 1.23 3.83 -17.60
C GLY A 72 1.95 5.09 -17.15
N GLN A 73 2.76 5.64 -18.07
CA GLN A 73 3.61 6.80 -17.86
C GLN A 73 2.85 7.82 -17.02
N ARG A 74 3.44 8.24 -15.89
CA ARG A 74 2.76 9.15 -14.95
C ARG A 74 2.40 10.42 -15.71
N GLY A 75 1.11 10.57 -16.03
CA GLY A 75 0.59 11.86 -16.45
C GLY A 75 0.94 12.90 -15.37
N PRO A 76 1.18 14.16 -15.75
CA PRO A 76 1.41 15.22 -14.79
C PRO A 76 0.28 15.21 -13.74
N GLY A 77 0.59 15.55 -12.50
CA GLY A 77 -0.38 15.60 -11.41
C GLY A 77 -0.32 16.94 -10.70
N GLN A 78 -1.48 17.49 -10.35
CA GLN A 78 -1.55 18.64 -9.46
C GLN A 78 -1.48 18.13 -8.02
N VAL A 79 -0.55 18.70 -7.25
CA VAL A 79 -0.39 18.43 -5.82
C VAL A 79 -0.59 19.74 -5.05
N ALA A 80 -1.35 19.68 -3.97
CA ALA A 80 -1.55 20.80 -3.06
C ALA A 80 -1.42 20.35 -1.61
N PHE A 81 -0.97 21.27 -0.75
CA PHE A 81 -0.92 21.04 0.70
C PHE A 81 -1.98 21.89 1.39
N VAL A 82 -2.69 21.29 2.34
CA VAL A 82 -3.66 21.97 3.20
C VAL A 82 -3.30 21.69 4.64
N VAL A 83 -2.98 22.73 5.41
CA VAL A 83 -2.74 22.61 6.85
C VAL A 83 -4.02 22.14 7.52
N VAL A 84 -3.91 21.10 8.35
CA VAL A 84 -5.02 20.53 9.11
C VAL A 84 -4.49 20.14 10.48
N ASP A 85 -5.23 20.47 11.53
CA ASP A 85 -4.89 20.03 12.88
C ASP A 85 -4.86 18.50 12.98
N ARG A 86 -3.89 17.98 13.74
CA ARG A 86 -3.63 16.55 13.86
C ARG A 86 -4.86 15.75 14.31
N SER A 87 -5.72 16.30 15.17
CA SER A 87 -6.92 15.62 15.66
C SER A 87 -7.99 15.43 14.57
N TRP A 88 -7.95 16.26 13.53
CA TRP A 88 -8.92 16.23 12.42
C TRP A 88 -8.37 15.56 11.16
N LEU A 89 -7.07 15.27 11.11
CA LEU A 89 -6.33 14.86 9.92
C LEU A 89 -7.00 13.69 9.17
N VAL A 90 -7.38 12.63 9.89
CA VAL A 90 -8.01 11.45 9.26
C VAL A 90 -9.41 11.77 8.74
N ARG A 91 -10.23 12.48 9.52
CA ARG A 91 -11.60 12.81 9.12
C ARG A 91 -11.60 13.71 7.89
N GLU A 92 -10.83 14.79 7.93
CA GLU A 92 -10.71 15.73 6.81
C GLU A 92 -10.12 15.05 5.57
N GLY A 93 -9.16 14.13 5.75
CA GLY A 93 -8.61 13.35 4.63
C GLY A 93 -9.65 12.44 3.97
N MET A 94 -10.48 11.76 4.77
CA MET A 94 -11.56 10.90 4.28
C MET A 94 -12.70 11.71 3.62
N ASP A 95 -13.01 12.90 4.10
CA ASP A 95 -14.01 13.76 3.45
C ASP A 95 -13.46 14.37 2.16
N ARG A 96 -12.17 14.74 2.16
CA ARG A 96 -11.52 15.32 0.98
C ARG A 96 -11.40 14.34 -0.18
N VAL A 97 -11.08 13.07 0.07
CA VAL A 97 -10.92 12.07 -1.01
C VAL A 97 -12.23 11.78 -1.75
N ARG A 98 -13.38 12.00 -1.10
CA ARG A 98 -14.71 11.84 -1.71
C ARG A 98 -15.06 12.95 -2.69
N THR A 99 -14.31 14.05 -2.68
CA THR A 99 -14.54 15.17 -3.60
C THR A 99 -14.10 14.81 -5.02
N ARG A 100 -14.89 15.19 -6.03
CA ARG A 100 -14.57 14.84 -7.42
C ARG A 100 -13.24 15.45 -7.92
N ALA A 101 -12.70 16.46 -7.27
CA ALA A 101 -11.46 17.12 -7.67
C ALA A 101 -10.19 16.42 -7.15
N VAL A 102 -10.32 15.39 -6.30
CA VAL A 102 -9.20 14.72 -5.66
C VAL A 102 -9.20 13.24 -6.07
N ASP A 103 -8.02 12.72 -6.41
CA ASP A 103 -7.84 11.30 -6.73
C ASP A 103 -7.19 10.51 -5.60
N ALA A 104 -6.34 11.17 -4.79
CA ALA A 104 -5.79 10.60 -3.57
C ALA A 104 -5.46 11.69 -2.55
N VAL A 105 -5.42 11.27 -1.29
CA VAL A 105 -4.99 12.09 -0.16
C VAL A 105 -3.86 11.37 0.58
N VAL A 106 -2.82 12.12 0.92
CA VAL A 106 -1.79 11.66 1.87
C VAL A 106 -1.91 12.47 3.15
N LEU A 107 -2.05 11.77 4.27
CA LEU A 107 -1.98 12.35 5.60
C LEU A 107 -0.50 12.59 5.92
N HIS A 108 -0.10 13.85 5.94
CA HIS A 108 1.24 14.26 6.33
C HIS A 108 1.25 14.62 7.82
N ALA A 109 2.12 13.93 8.56
CA ALA A 109 2.45 14.31 9.92
C ALA A 109 3.68 15.20 9.89
N LYS A 110 3.69 16.30 10.66
CA LYS A 110 4.83 17.23 10.78
C LYS A 110 6.15 16.51 11.08
N SER A 111 6.10 15.45 11.89
CA SER A 111 7.27 14.65 12.25
C SER A 111 7.78 13.71 11.14
N SER A 112 7.05 13.59 10.02
CA SER A 112 7.42 12.73 8.91
C SER A 112 8.35 13.47 7.94
N PRO A 113 9.52 12.92 7.59
CA PRO A 113 10.36 13.48 6.54
C PRO A 113 9.60 13.63 5.20
N PRO A 114 9.86 14.68 4.40
CA PRO A 114 9.18 14.88 3.11
C PRO A 114 9.30 13.68 2.15
N GLY A 115 10.46 13.02 2.11
CA GLY A 115 10.67 11.81 1.31
C GLY A 115 9.74 10.65 1.68
N ARG A 116 9.36 10.51 2.95
CA ARG A 116 8.38 9.51 3.39
C ARG A 116 6.96 9.86 2.91
N THR A 117 6.59 11.14 2.92
CA THR A 117 5.31 11.60 2.35
C THR A 117 5.29 11.47 0.83
N ALA A 118 6.41 11.73 0.16
CA ALA A 118 6.56 11.49 -1.28
C ALA A 118 6.38 10.00 -1.62
N LEU A 119 6.95 9.10 -0.81
CA LEU A 119 6.75 7.65 -0.95
C LEU A 119 5.28 7.26 -0.76
N ALA A 120 4.61 7.78 0.28
CA ALA A 120 3.19 7.53 0.49
C ALA A 120 2.34 8.02 -0.70
N LEU A 121 2.68 9.18 -1.28
CA LEU A 121 2.04 9.71 -2.48
C LEU A 121 2.28 8.81 -3.71
N ALA A 122 3.52 8.39 -3.96
CA ALA A 122 3.83 7.46 -5.05
C ALA A 122 3.09 6.11 -4.88
N PHE A 123 3.04 5.60 -3.66
CA PHE A 123 2.31 4.38 -3.32
C PHE A 123 0.79 4.54 -3.47
N SER A 124 0.24 5.72 -3.20
CA SER A 124 -1.20 6.00 -3.38
C SER A 124 -1.65 5.83 -4.83
N ALA A 125 -0.80 6.23 -5.80
CA ALA A 125 -1.06 6.03 -7.23
C ALA A 125 -1.10 4.54 -7.59
N TYR A 126 -0.13 3.76 -7.07
CA TYR A 126 -0.10 2.31 -7.23
C TYR A 126 -1.36 1.66 -6.65
N LEU A 127 -1.71 2.01 -5.41
CA LEU A 127 -2.88 1.49 -4.72
C LEU A 127 -4.17 1.81 -5.46
N ARG A 128 -4.30 3.01 -6.03
CA ARG A 128 -5.47 3.42 -6.81
C ARG A 128 -5.69 2.50 -8.01
N ASN A 129 -4.65 2.26 -8.80
CA ASN A 129 -4.72 1.37 -9.96
C ASN A 129 -5.06 -0.06 -9.53
N ARG A 130 -4.42 -0.56 -8.46
CA ARG A 130 -4.69 -1.89 -7.92
C ARG A 130 -6.13 -2.02 -7.41
N GLN A 131 -6.65 -1.04 -6.68
CA GLN A 131 -8.00 -1.05 -6.12
C GLN A 131 -9.07 -0.89 -7.19
N HIS A 132 -8.79 -0.11 -8.24
CA HIS A 132 -9.65 -0.03 -9.42
C HIS A 132 -9.79 -1.40 -10.10
N ARG A 133 -8.68 -2.13 -10.31
CA ARG A 133 -8.72 -3.49 -10.87
C ARG A 133 -9.50 -4.48 -10.00
N MET A 134 -9.53 -4.28 -8.70
CA MET A 134 -10.33 -5.07 -7.76
C MET A 134 -11.80 -4.60 -7.66
N GLY A 135 -12.23 -3.58 -8.41
CA GLY A 135 -13.59 -3.03 -8.33
C GLY A 135 -13.89 -2.28 -7.03
N LEU A 136 -12.88 -1.90 -6.24
CA LEU A 136 -13.06 -1.17 -4.97
C LEU A 136 -13.19 0.35 -5.16
N GLY A 137 -13.04 0.85 -6.39
CA GLY A 137 -13.01 2.28 -6.70
C GLY A 137 -11.65 2.94 -6.47
N ALA A 138 -11.56 4.25 -6.71
CA ALA A 138 -10.30 4.98 -6.81
C ALA A 138 -9.87 5.75 -5.54
N ASP A 139 -10.73 5.85 -4.53
CA ASP A 139 -10.48 6.67 -3.35
C ASP A 139 -9.38 6.06 -2.48
N VAL A 140 -8.23 6.73 -2.42
CA VAL A 140 -7.06 6.26 -1.67
C VAL A 140 -6.60 7.34 -0.69
N VAL A 141 -6.60 6.98 0.60
CA VAL A 141 -6.02 7.79 1.68
C VAL A 141 -4.84 7.03 2.26
N THR A 142 -3.65 7.61 2.20
CA THR A 142 -2.41 6.98 2.70
C THR A 142 -1.69 7.84 3.72
N ALA A 143 -0.80 7.26 4.50
CA ALA A 143 0.04 7.97 5.46
C ALA A 143 1.39 7.26 5.60
N ALA A 144 2.48 8.02 5.71
CA ALA A 144 3.80 7.45 5.89
C ALA A 144 4.12 7.05 7.34
N VAL A 145 3.35 7.61 8.27
CA VAL A 145 3.36 7.32 9.71
C VAL A 145 1.99 6.77 10.09
N ARG A 146 1.92 5.96 11.15
CA ARG A 146 0.68 5.34 11.62
C ARG A 146 -0.37 6.42 11.94
N PRO A 147 -1.54 6.43 11.27
CA PRO A 147 -2.58 7.41 11.55
C PRO A 147 -3.30 7.10 12.88
N GLU A 148 -3.60 8.15 13.63
CA GLU A 148 -4.45 8.10 14.81
C GLU A 148 -5.91 8.05 14.38
N LEU A 149 -6.65 7.06 14.85
CA LEU A 149 -8.06 6.86 14.45
C LEU A 149 -9.05 7.26 15.57
N ALA A 150 -8.55 7.81 16.68
CA ALA A 150 -9.39 8.34 17.74
C ALA A 150 -10.39 9.36 17.17
N GLY A 151 -11.68 9.18 17.46
CA GLY A 151 -12.75 10.04 16.95
C GLY A 151 -13.21 9.75 15.51
N ALA A 152 -12.69 8.71 14.85
CA ALA A 152 -13.10 8.31 13.50
C ALA A 152 -13.69 6.88 13.48
N PRO A 153 -14.89 6.68 14.08
CA PRO A 153 -15.50 5.36 14.18
C PRO A 153 -15.78 4.76 12.79
N GLY A 154 -15.60 3.45 12.66
CA GLY A 154 -15.84 2.73 11.41
C GLY A 154 -14.75 2.89 10.35
N LEU A 155 -13.62 3.52 10.68
CA LEU A 155 -12.42 3.51 9.85
C LEU A 155 -11.41 2.46 10.31
N PHE A 156 -10.65 1.95 9.35
CA PHE A 156 -9.59 0.98 9.55
C PHE A 156 -8.30 1.49 8.93
N ARG A 157 -7.17 1.20 9.56
CA ARG A 157 -5.84 1.45 9.00
C ARG A 157 -5.19 0.12 8.62
N VAL A 158 -4.68 0.05 7.40
CA VAL A 158 -4.04 -1.13 6.84
C VAL A 158 -2.57 -0.80 6.59
N PRO A 159 -1.63 -1.46 7.27
CA PRO A 159 -0.21 -1.34 6.97
C PRO A 159 0.12 -2.14 5.70
N HIS A 160 0.50 -1.42 4.65
CA HIS A 160 1.07 -2.00 3.44
C HIS A 160 2.58 -2.04 3.54
N PHE A 161 3.17 -3.15 3.11
CA PHE A 161 4.61 -3.36 3.12
C PHE A 161 5.13 -3.04 1.73
N VAL A 162 6.09 -2.13 1.66
CA VAL A 162 6.66 -1.64 0.41
C VAL A 162 8.17 -1.79 0.46
N THR A 163 8.73 -2.18 -0.68
CA THR A 163 10.17 -2.29 -0.88
C THR A 163 10.65 -1.01 -1.53
N VAL A 164 11.64 -0.35 -0.93
CA VAL A 164 12.26 0.87 -1.45
C VAL A 164 13.72 0.60 -1.75
N SER A 165 14.21 1.15 -2.86
CA SER A 165 15.63 1.24 -3.16
C SER A 165 16.05 2.70 -3.12
N ASP A 166 17.14 2.99 -2.42
CA ASP A 166 17.73 4.32 -2.45
C ASP A 166 18.57 4.54 -3.72
N GLY A 167 19.06 5.76 -3.92
CA GLY A 167 19.90 6.11 -5.07
C GLY A 167 21.26 5.40 -5.09
N THR A 168 21.61 4.66 -4.04
CA THR A 168 22.84 3.85 -3.95
C THR A 168 22.59 2.38 -4.27
N GLY A 169 21.34 2.00 -4.49
CA GLY A 169 20.93 0.61 -4.72
C GLY A 169 20.67 -0.18 -3.42
N THR A 170 20.72 0.47 -2.26
CA THR A 170 20.38 -0.18 -0.98
C THR A 170 18.87 -0.36 -0.91
N VAL A 171 18.44 -1.60 -0.68
CA VAL A 171 17.02 -1.96 -0.61
C VAL A 171 16.57 -2.15 0.83
N ALA A 172 15.42 -1.56 1.18
CA ALA A 172 14.80 -1.69 2.49
C ALA A 172 13.29 -1.93 2.39
N ASP A 173 12.75 -2.70 3.31
CA ASP A 173 11.31 -2.88 3.47
C ASP A 173 10.78 -1.86 4.50
N THR A 174 9.67 -1.18 4.18
CA THR A 174 9.02 -0.20 5.06
C THR A 174 7.50 -0.32 5.00
N THR A 175 6.80 0.33 5.93
CA THR A 175 5.34 0.40 5.95
C THR A 175 4.82 1.73 5.41
N ILE A 176 3.78 1.66 4.58
CA ILE A 176 2.86 2.76 4.26
C ILE A 176 1.47 2.38 4.73
N TRP A 177 0.82 3.29 5.44
CA TRP A 177 -0.52 3.06 5.95
C TRP A 177 -1.55 3.50 4.93
N GLN A 178 -2.64 2.75 4.82
CA GLN A 178 -3.85 3.17 4.12
C GLN A 178 -4.99 3.28 5.12
N VAL A 179 -5.82 4.31 5.00
CA VAL A 179 -7.09 4.41 5.74
C VAL A 179 -8.24 3.98 4.82
N MET A 180 -9.13 3.14 5.33
CA MET A 180 -10.32 2.65 4.63
C MET A 180 -11.57 2.81 5.51
N SER A 181 -12.72 3.01 4.88
CA SER A 181 -14.01 2.83 5.55
C SER A 181 -14.31 1.35 5.77
N GLY A 182 -15.15 1.03 6.77
CA GLY A 182 -15.59 -0.34 7.05
C GLY A 182 -16.08 -1.11 5.82
N PRO A 183 -17.04 -0.57 5.04
CA PRO A 183 -17.52 -1.26 3.84
C PRO A 183 -16.41 -1.54 2.80
N ARG A 184 -15.49 -0.59 2.59
CA ARG A 184 -14.36 -0.76 1.67
C ARG A 184 -13.37 -1.81 2.19
N TYR A 185 -13.12 -1.79 3.50
CA TYR A 185 -12.25 -2.74 4.17
C TYR A 185 -12.80 -4.17 4.10
N ASP A 186 -14.11 -4.35 4.31
CA ASP A 186 -14.77 -5.65 4.19
C ASP A 186 -14.74 -6.18 2.75
N ALA A 187 -15.00 -5.30 1.76
CA ALA A 187 -14.89 -5.65 0.35
C ALA A 187 -13.44 -6.02 -0.03
N TRP A 188 -12.45 -5.31 0.51
CA TRP A 188 -11.03 -5.62 0.34
C TRP A 188 -10.63 -6.97 0.96
N LEU A 189 -11.21 -7.33 2.11
CA LEU A 189 -11.06 -8.66 2.70
C LEU A 189 -11.74 -9.75 1.86
N GLY A 190 -12.70 -9.40 1.00
CA GLY A 190 -13.37 -10.33 0.08
C GLY A 190 -14.10 -11.47 0.79
N GLY A 191 -14.79 -11.15 1.89
CA GLY A 191 -15.56 -12.12 2.67
C GLY A 191 -14.78 -12.85 3.77
N ALA A 192 -13.45 -12.65 3.87
CA ALA A 192 -12.69 -13.14 5.01
C ALA A 192 -13.13 -12.43 6.31
N PRO A 193 -13.13 -13.14 7.46
CA PRO A 193 -13.46 -12.52 8.74
C PRO A 193 -12.45 -11.42 9.09
N ARG A 194 -12.92 -10.37 9.77
CA ARG A 194 -12.03 -9.28 10.22
C ARG A 194 -10.99 -9.85 11.21
N PRO A 195 -9.69 -9.67 10.96
CA PRO A 195 -8.66 -10.13 11.87
C PRO A 195 -8.51 -9.22 13.09
N ASP A 196 -7.82 -9.70 14.11
CA ASP A 196 -7.33 -8.88 15.22
C ASP A 196 -6.28 -7.88 14.71
N HIS A 197 -6.69 -6.62 14.57
CA HIS A 197 -5.81 -5.54 14.12
C HIS A 197 -4.67 -5.27 15.09
N THR A 198 -4.91 -5.37 16.39
CA THR A 198 -3.89 -5.09 17.41
C THR A 198 -2.77 -6.12 17.32
N ALA A 199 -3.13 -7.39 17.10
CA ALA A 199 -2.14 -8.45 16.87
C ALA A 199 -1.30 -8.21 15.61
N ILE A 200 -1.92 -7.79 14.51
CA ILE A 200 -1.21 -7.46 13.26
C ILE A 200 -0.27 -6.27 13.44
N GLU A 201 -0.75 -5.19 14.08
CA GLU A 201 0.07 -4.00 14.31
C GLU A 201 1.26 -4.29 15.24
N THR A 202 1.05 -5.10 16.28
CA THR A 202 2.12 -5.53 17.19
C THR A 202 3.18 -6.37 16.45
N ALA A 203 2.75 -7.15 15.45
CA ALA A 203 3.64 -8.01 14.67
C ALA A 203 4.41 -7.28 13.56
N LEU A 204 4.22 -5.96 13.35
CA LEU A 204 4.82 -5.21 12.24
C LEU A 204 6.34 -5.40 12.08
N PRO A 205 7.17 -5.33 13.14
CA PRO A 205 8.61 -5.57 13.00
C PRO A 205 8.92 -6.99 12.47
N GLY A 206 8.20 -8.00 12.96
CA GLY A 206 8.33 -9.38 12.50
C GLY A 206 7.83 -9.59 11.07
N LEU A 207 6.77 -8.88 10.67
CA LEU A 207 6.22 -8.91 9.31
C LEU A 207 7.18 -8.27 8.29
N LEU A 208 7.81 -7.14 8.64
CA LEU A 208 8.86 -6.53 7.83
C LEU A 208 10.07 -7.46 7.69
N ARG A 209 10.50 -8.07 8.80
CA ARG A 209 11.59 -9.06 8.77
C ARG A 209 11.24 -10.28 7.92
N LEU A 210 10.02 -10.78 8.03
CA LEU A 210 9.53 -11.91 7.23
C LEU A 210 9.50 -11.55 5.74
N ARG A 211 9.01 -10.35 5.37
CA ARG A 211 9.04 -9.88 3.98
C ARG A 211 10.46 -9.86 3.43
N HIS A 212 11.39 -9.29 4.17
CA HIS A 212 12.81 -9.26 3.78
C HIS A 212 13.39 -10.67 3.56
N LEU A 213 13.17 -11.60 4.50
CA LEU A 213 13.65 -12.98 4.38
C LEU A 213 13.02 -13.71 3.19
N TRP A 214 11.72 -13.49 2.95
CA TRP A 214 10.99 -14.08 1.83
C TRP A 214 11.54 -13.59 0.49
N ARG A 215 11.67 -12.27 0.33
CA ARG A 215 12.17 -11.60 -0.87
C ARG A 215 13.61 -12.01 -1.18
N THR A 216 14.49 -11.99 -0.19
CA THR A 216 15.90 -12.37 -0.37
C THR A 216 16.12 -13.89 -0.50
N GLY A 217 15.06 -14.70 -0.44
CA GLY A 217 15.15 -16.16 -0.52
C GLY A 217 15.85 -16.80 0.69
N ARG A 218 15.98 -16.07 1.79
CA ARG A 218 16.66 -16.49 3.03
C ARG A 218 15.76 -17.20 4.03
N LEU A 219 14.48 -17.36 3.71
CA LEU A 219 13.54 -18.11 4.54
C LEU A 219 13.71 -19.62 4.31
N ASP A 220 13.95 -20.39 5.37
CA ASP A 220 13.89 -21.86 5.28
C ASP A 220 12.46 -22.30 4.94
N ARG A 221 12.26 -22.74 3.70
CA ARG A 221 10.95 -23.13 3.18
C ARG A 221 10.35 -24.29 3.96
N THR A 222 11.16 -25.25 4.40
CA THR A 222 10.70 -26.42 5.17
C THR A 222 10.07 -26.04 6.50
N ARG A 223 10.44 -24.88 7.05
CA ARG A 223 9.89 -24.33 8.31
C ARG A 223 8.69 -23.40 8.09
N ALA A 224 8.34 -23.18 6.83
CA ALA A 224 7.36 -22.21 6.36
C ALA A 224 6.48 -22.73 5.20
N ASP A 225 6.33 -24.05 5.03
CA ASP A 225 5.60 -24.64 3.90
C ASP A 225 4.16 -24.10 3.77
N THR A 226 3.44 -23.96 4.90
CA THR A 226 2.09 -23.38 4.90
C THR A 226 2.09 -21.92 4.46
N LEU A 227 3.12 -21.15 4.82
CA LEU A 227 3.28 -19.78 4.32
C LEU A 227 3.55 -19.80 2.82
N ALA A 228 4.45 -20.66 2.35
CA ALA A 228 4.75 -20.77 0.93
C ALA A 228 3.51 -21.10 0.09
N ALA A 229 2.64 -22.00 0.59
CA ALA A 229 1.35 -22.30 -0.03
C ALA A 229 0.39 -21.10 -0.04
N VAL A 230 0.30 -20.34 1.07
CA VAL A 230 -0.51 -19.10 1.13
C VAL A 230 0.01 -18.02 0.19
N LEU A 231 1.33 -17.94 0.01
CA LEU A 231 1.95 -16.95 -0.86
C LEU A 231 1.90 -17.36 -2.33
N ASP A 232 1.86 -18.66 -2.63
CA ASP A 232 1.78 -19.24 -3.97
C ASP A 232 2.81 -18.61 -4.93
N GLY A 233 4.08 -18.57 -4.49
CA GLY A 233 5.18 -17.94 -5.22
C GLY A 233 5.17 -16.41 -5.28
N GLY A 234 4.08 -15.76 -4.87
CA GLY A 234 3.94 -14.31 -4.88
C GLY A 234 4.44 -13.59 -3.62
N GLU A 235 4.18 -12.30 -3.56
CA GLU A 235 4.59 -11.43 -2.46
C GLU A 235 3.80 -11.62 -1.16
N LEU A 236 4.46 -11.28 -0.03
CA LEU A 236 3.81 -11.02 1.25
C LEU A 236 3.17 -9.62 1.25
N THR A 237 1.90 -9.56 0.87
CA THR A 237 1.10 -8.32 0.82
C THR A 237 0.24 -8.14 2.06
N ALA A 238 -0.21 -6.91 2.33
CA ALA A 238 -1.16 -6.63 3.41
C ALA A 238 -2.43 -7.50 3.29
N GLN A 239 -2.96 -7.68 2.09
CA GLN A 239 -4.18 -8.46 1.90
C GLN A 239 -4.01 -9.92 2.33
N LYS A 240 -2.87 -10.54 2.02
CA LYS A 240 -2.57 -11.91 2.48
C LYS A 240 -2.42 -11.97 4.00
N ILE A 241 -1.70 -11.01 4.60
CA ILE A 241 -1.54 -10.91 6.07
C ILE A 241 -2.90 -10.86 6.78
N PHE A 242 -3.79 -10.02 6.26
CA PHE A 242 -5.10 -9.80 6.86
C PHE A 242 -6.10 -10.95 6.61
N ARG A 243 -6.00 -11.65 5.48
CA ARG A 243 -6.82 -12.84 5.19
C ARG A 243 -6.32 -14.10 5.91
N TYR A 244 -5.02 -14.22 6.13
CA TYR A 244 -4.39 -15.43 6.71
C TYR A 244 -3.53 -15.14 7.95
N PRO A 245 -4.03 -14.39 8.95
CA PRO A 245 -3.22 -13.98 10.10
C PRO A 245 -2.75 -15.17 10.93
N ARG A 246 -3.56 -16.23 11.04
CA ARG A 246 -3.22 -17.44 11.80
C ARG A 246 -2.03 -18.21 11.22
N VAL A 247 -1.80 -18.09 9.91
CA VAL A 247 -0.64 -18.70 9.24
C VAL A 247 0.55 -17.75 9.34
N ILE A 248 0.35 -16.46 9.07
CA ILE A 248 1.44 -15.52 8.86
C ILE A 248 2.04 -15.00 10.17
N LEU A 249 1.22 -14.65 11.17
CA LEU A 249 1.69 -14.02 12.41
C LEU A 249 2.65 -14.91 13.24
N PRO A 250 2.42 -16.23 13.37
CA PRO A 250 3.37 -17.11 14.03
C PRO A 250 4.73 -17.17 13.32
N VAL A 251 4.74 -17.13 11.99
CA VAL A 251 5.98 -17.09 11.20
C VAL A 251 6.68 -15.74 11.40
N ALA A 252 5.96 -14.63 11.31
CA ALA A 252 6.51 -13.29 11.56
C ALA A 252 7.17 -13.18 12.94
N THR A 253 6.57 -13.79 13.97
CA THR A 253 7.13 -13.85 15.33
C THR A 253 8.45 -14.62 15.36
N ARG A 254 8.54 -15.77 14.69
CA ARG A 254 9.78 -16.55 14.57
C ARG A 254 10.85 -15.82 13.76
N ALA A 255 10.46 -15.12 12.69
CA ALA A 255 11.35 -14.30 11.87
C ALA A 255 12.05 -13.22 12.69
N LEU A 256 11.30 -12.56 13.58
CA LEU A 256 11.83 -11.54 14.47
C LEU A 256 12.84 -12.10 15.48
N ARG A 257 12.62 -13.32 15.95
CA ARG A 257 13.51 -14.02 16.90
C ARG A 257 14.72 -14.69 16.24
N GLY A 258 14.85 -14.62 14.91
CA GLY A 258 15.95 -15.24 14.17
C GLY A 258 15.89 -16.77 14.09
N SER A 259 14.69 -17.35 14.18
CA SER A 259 14.46 -18.81 14.30
C SER A 259 13.99 -19.48 12.99
N LEU A 260 14.15 -18.81 11.84
CA LEU A 260 13.67 -19.23 10.51
C LEU A 260 14.77 -19.25 9.47
#